data_AF-A0A0D1KMA0-F1
#
_entry.id   AF-A0A0D1KMA0-F1
#
_cell.length_a   1.000
_cell.length_b   1.000
_cell.length_c   1.000
_cell.angle_alpha   90.00
_cell.angle_beta   90.00
_cell.angle_gamma   90.00
#
_symmetry.space_group_name_H-M   'P 1'
#
loop_
_entity.id
_entity.type
_entity.pdbx_description
1 polymer ?
#
loop_
_entity_poly.entity_id
_entity_poly.type
_entity_poly.pdbx_seq_one_letter_code
_entity_poly.pdbx_strand_id
1 'polypeptide(L)'
;MSTISRVAALFSTAALGSMLLTTSVSSVTTIVAAAETNQTQQTNALTLADGTYDTTVAVYKTGTQEDSAMMSYVESKGSMTIKNGSVTLDIAMKGQSQMDMMTGFTVAGHAATKSGTHWTVTLPVSEWAAPFATSMVIDVPSISWHEEPSADLMVTPIVPDKPADTNDTDSDAILSADVPMAASDSMDRFFNPTAKLAVKGDTTDVTLSFKDSVSNMLSMIPEVTFDGIT
;
A
#
# COMPACT_ATOMS: atom_id res chain seq x y z
N MET A 1 -9.55 -39.75 19.73
CA MET A 1 -10.16 -38.70 20.57
C MET A 1 -9.12 -37.60 20.74
N SER A 2 -9.23 -36.51 19.98
CA SER A 2 -8.28 -35.39 20.08
C SER A 2 -8.90 -34.32 20.97
N THR A 3 -8.30 -34.08 22.12
CA THR A 3 -8.70 -33.04 23.08
C THR A 3 -8.18 -31.69 22.58
N ILE A 4 -9.05 -30.90 21.96
CA ILE A 4 -8.75 -29.52 21.60
C ILE A 4 -8.79 -28.69 22.90
N SER A 5 -7.62 -28.30 23.39
CA SER A 5 -7.47 -27.37 24.51
C SER A 5 -7.99 -25.99 24.08
N ARG A 6 -9.15 -25.58 24.61
CA ARG A 6 -9.79 -24.29 24.33
C ARG A 6 -9.22 -23.23 25.28
N VAL A 7 -8.13 -22.57 24.88
CA VAL A 7 -7.73 -21.31 25.49
C VAL A 7 -8.59 -20.22 24.87
N ALA A 8 -9.66 -19.81 25.57
CA ALA A 8 -10.44 -18.63 25.21
C ALA A 8 -9.63 -17.39 25.62
N ALA A 9 -8.99 -16.73 24.66
CA ALA A 9 -8.36 -15.43 24.89
C ALA A 9 -9.47 -14.37 24.97
N LEU A 10 -9.55 -13.66 26.10
CA LEU A 10 -10.51 -12.59 26.33
C LEU A 10 -10.04 -11.33 25.58
N PHE A 11 -10.85 -10.85 24.63
CA PHE A 11 -10.61 -9.61 23.89
C PHE A 11 -11.19 -8.41 24.64
N SER A 12 -10.72 -8.17 25.87
CA SER A 12 -11.16 -6.98 26.62
C SER A 12 -10.40 -5.75 26.14
N THR A 13 -11.00 -4.99 25.22
CA THR A 13 -10.57 -3.62 24.90
C THR A 13 -11.39 -2.65 25.73
N ALA A 14 -10.74 -1.80 26.52
CA ALA A 14 -11.42 -0.73 27.26
C ALA A 14 -11.76 0.41 26.29
N ALA A 15 -13.03 0.55 25.92
CA ALA A 15 -13.52 1.70 25.16
C ALA A 15 -13.54 2.95 26.08
N LEU A 16 -12.66 3.91 25.85
CA LEU A 16 -12.85 5.27 26.36
C LEU A 16 -13.87 5.96 25.46
N GLY A 17 -15.05 6.26 26.03
CA GLY A 17 -16.23 6.70 25.30
C GLY A 17 -16.03 7.97 24.48
N SER A 18 -16.39 7.89 23.19
CA SER A 18 -16.53 9.04 22.30
C SER A 18 -17.97 9.54 22.30
N MET A 19 -18.14 10.79 22.74
CA MET A 19 -19.38 11.54 22.79
C MET A 19 -19.89 11.85 21.38
N LEU A 20 -21.17 11.56 21.12
CA LEU A 20 -21.87 11.86 19.86
C LEU A 20 -22.23 13.34 19.81
N LEU A 21 -21.81 14.09 18.79
CA LEU A 21 -22.42 15.38 18.45
C LEU A 21 -22.87 15.37 16.99
N THR A 22 -24.19 15.38 16.82
CA THR A 22 -24.88 15.60 15.55
C THR A 22 -25.16 17.09 15.38
N THR A 23 -24.69 17.73 14.31
CA THR A 23 -25.39 18.87 13.72
C THR A 23 -25.08 18.99 12.22
N SER A 24 -26.14 18.96 11.43
CA SER A 24 -26.16 19.30 10.00
C SER A 24 -26.10 20.81 9.80
N VAL A 25 -25.37 21.31 8.80
CA VAL A 25 -25.80 22.49 8.02
C VAL A 25 -25.08 22.60 6.67
N SER A 26 -25.87 23.00 5.67
CA SER A 26 -25.49 23.23 4.27
C SER A 26 -24.89 24.62 4.04
N SER A 27 -23.84 24.64 3.21
CA SER A 27 -23.41 25.65 2.23
C SER A 27 -23.23 27.15 2.57
N VAL A 28 -21.95 27.55 2.44
CA VAL A 28 -21.37 28.79 1.85
C VAL A 28 -21.70 30.16 2.48
N THR A 29 -20.67 30.83 3.04
CA THR A 29 -20.15 32.16 2.64
C THR A 29 -18.98 32.57 3.57
N THR A 30 -17.85 32.94 2.96
CA THR A 30 -16.62 33.60 3.49
C THR A 30 -16.99 34.75 4.49
N ILE A 31 -16.29 35.10 5.59
CA ILE A 31 -14.93 35.65 5.76
C ILE A 31 -14.59 35.85 7.27
N VAL A 32 -13.28 35.81 7.58
CA VAL A 32 -12.52 36.39 8.72
C VAL A 32 -12.39 35.61 10.05
N ALA A 33 -11.25 34.91 10.13
CA ALA A 33 -10.31 34.71 11.25
C ALA A 33 -10.76 34.95 12.71
N ALA A 34 -10.81 33.86 13.49
CA ALA A 34 -10.20 33.77 14.81
C ALA A 34 -10.10 32.29 15.26
N ALA A 35 -8.87 31.77 15.25
CA ALA A 35 -8.39 30.59 15.99
C ALA A 35 -9.34 29.38 16.12
N GLU A 36 -9.56 28.69 15.00
CA GLU A 36 -9.95 27.29 15.03
C GLU A 36 -8.67 26.47 14.84
N THR A 37 -8.43 25.53 15.76
CA THR A 37 -7.43 24.48 15.57
C THR A 37 -7.84 23.69 14.34
N ASN A 38 -7.32 24.12 13.18
CA ASN A 38 -7.21 23.30 11.99
C ASN A 38 -6.48 22.03 12.42
N GLN A 39 -7.21 20.98 12.77
CA GLN A 39 -6.76 19.66 12.40
C GLN A 39 -6.83 19.67 10.88
N THR A 40 -5.69 20.04 10.29
CA THR A 40 -5.30 19.57 8.97
C THR A 40 -5.64 18.09 8.96
N GLN A 41 -6.77 17.75 8.35
CA GLN A 41 -7.07 16.41 7.92
C GLN A 41 -5.96 16.11 6.91
N GLN A 42 -4.86 15.58 7.44
CA GLN A 42 -3.74 15.14 6.66
C GLN A 42 -4.27 13.90 5.96
N THR A 43 -4.88 14.11 4.80
CA THR A 43 -5.12 13.06 3.82
C THR A 43 -3.75 12.50 3.49
N ASN A 44 -3.35 11.44 4.19
CA ASN A 44 -2.19 10.62 3.86
C ASN A 44 -2.54 9.81 2.61
N ALA A 45 -2.77 10.51 1.49
CA ALA A 45 -3.10 9.86 0.24
C ALA A 45 -2.00 8.85 -0.09
N LEU A 46 -2.41 7.60 -0.33
CA LEU A 46 -1.50 6.55 -0.78
C LEU A 46 -0.90 6.98 -2.13
N THR A 47 0.43 7.09 -2.21
CA THR A 47 1.14 7.57 -3.42
C THR A 47 1.61 6.45 -4.34
N LEU A 48 1.13 5.21 -4.15
CA LEU A 48 1.44 4.10 -5.04
C LEU A 48 0.62 4.18 -6.33
N ALA A 49 1.23 3.75 -7.44
CA ALA A 49 0.54 3.64 -8.72
C ALA A 49 -0.56 2.56 -8.70
N ASP A 50 -1.44 2.60 -9.70
CA ASP A 50 -2.38 1.52 -9.94
C ASP A 50 -1.63 0.19 -10.16
N GLY A 51 -2.08 -0.87 -9.49
CA GLY A 51 -1.39 -2.16 -9.48
C GLY A 51 -1.84 -3.06 -8.34
N THR A 52 -1.30 -4.28 -8.30
CA THR A 52 -1.52 -5.23 -7.20
C THR A 52 -0.21 -5.41 -6.43
N TYR A 53 -0.31 -5.35 -5.11
CA TYR A 53 0.80 -5.40 -4.17
C TYR A 53 0.54 -6.50 -3.16
N ASP A 54 1.56 -7.29 -2.85
CA ASP A 54 1.56 -8.07 -1.61
C ASP A 54 1.59 -7.10 -0.43
N THR A 55 1.01 -7.50 0.69
CA THR A 55 1.03 -6.68 1.91
C THR A 55 1.47 -7.49 3.11
N THR A 56 2.07 -6.81 4.09
CA THR A 56 2.12 -7.32 5.45
C THR A 56 0.95 -6.75 6.24
N VAL A 57 0.33 -7.62 7.02
CA VAL A 57 -0.81 -7.30 7.88
C VAL A 57 -0.37 -7.43 9.33
N ALA A 58 -0.62 -6.39 10.12
CA ALA A 58 -0.52 -6.41 11.57
C ALA A 58 -1.81 -5.87 12.20
N VAL A 59 -2.10 -6.31 13.42
CA VAL A 59 -3.34 -6.00 14.14
C VAL A 59 -2.98 -5.71 15.58
N TYR A 60 -3.21 -4.46 15.99
CA TYR A 60 -2.88 -3.95 17.31
C TYR A 60 -4.14 -3.73 18.14
N LYS A 61 -3.99 -3.70 19.46
CA LYS A 61 -5.07 -3.21 20.33
C LYS A 61 -5.29 -1.72 20.04
N THR A 62 -6.55 -1.31 20.01
CA THR A 62 -6.98 0.05 19.72
C THR A 62 -6.20 1.10 20.50
N GLY A 63 -5.59 2.05 19.78
CA GLY A 63 -4.82 3.17 20.35
C GLY A 63 -3.42 2.80 20.85
N THR A 64 -2.92 1.60 20.54
CA THR A 64 -1.61 1.10 21.00
C THR A 64 -0.80 0.48 19.86
N GLN A 65 0.45 0.11 20.15
CA GLN A 65 1.29 -0.72 19.28
C GLN A 65 1.45 -2.16 19.82
N GLU A 66 0.61 -2.57 20.76
CA GLU A 66 0.64 -3.95 21.28
C GLU A 66 -0.20 -4.87 20.40
N ASP A 67 0.32 -6.07 20.13
CA ASP A 67 -0.39 -7.08 19.34
C ASP A 67 -1.78 -7.37 19.93
N SER A 68 -2.78 -7.40 19.06
CA SER A 68 -4.12 -7.88 19.39
C SER A 68 -4.15 -9.40 19.38
N ALA A 69 -5.01 -9.99 20.22
CA ALA A 69 -5.31 -11.41 20.13
C ALA A 69 -5.88 -11.80 18.74
N MET A 70 -6.36 -10.83 17.95
CA MET A 70 -6.89 -11.04 16.59
C MET A 70 -5.82 -11.52 15.62
N MET A 71 -4.55 -11.19 15.90
CA MET A 71 -3.39 -11.69 15.15
C MET A 71 -3.32 -13.23 15.07
N SER A 72 -3.94 -13.92 16.05
CA SER A 72 -4.01 -15.38 16.02
C SER A 72 -4.99 -15.93 14.98
N TYR A 73 -5.89 -15.10 14.43
CA TYR A 73 -6.96 -15.48 13.50
C TYR A 73 -6.74 -15.02 12.06
N VAL A 74 -5.95 -13.96 11.86
CA VAL A 74 -5.66 -13.34 10.55
C VAL A 74 -4.27 -13.74 10.09
N GLU A 75 -4.08 -13.94 8.78
CA GLU A 75 -2.76 -14.14 8.18
C GLU A 75 -1.94 -12.84 8.20
N SER A 76 -0.63 -12.95 8.41
CA SER A 76 0.26 -11.78 8.40
C SER A 76 0.61 -11.28 6.99
N LYS A 77 0.08 -11.96 5.97
CA LYS A 77 0.21 -11.62 4.55
C LYS A 77 -1.18 -11.41 3.96
N GLY A 78 -1.30 -10.38 3.13
CA GLY A 78 -2.51 -10.08 2.37
C GLY A 78 -2.16 -9.56 0.99
N SER A 79 -3.17 -9.06 0.28
CA SER A 79 -2.96 -8.35 -0.98
C SER A 79 -3.75 -7.04 -1.01
N MET A 80 -3.25 -6.10 -1.81
CA MET A 80 -3.88 -4.81 -2.03
C MET A 80 -3.87 -4.52 -3.52
N THR A 81 -5.01 -4.09 -4.06
CA THR A 81 -5.11 -3.62 -5.45
C THR A 81 -5.54 -2.16 -5.49
N ILE A 82 -4.74 -1.33 -6.15
CA ILE A 82 -5.05 0.07 -6.42
C ILE A 82 -5.52 0.16 -7.87
N LYS A 83 -6.69 0.76 -8.09
CA LYS A 83 -7.25 0.97 -9.42
C LYS A 83 -8.12 2.21 -9.44
N ASN A 84 -7.83 3.14 -10.34
CA ASN A 84 -8.63 4.34 -10.58
C ASN A 84 -8.97 5.12 -9.29
N GLY A 85 -7.98 5.32 -8.40
CA GLY A 85 -8.17 6.05 -7.14
C GLY A 85 -8.94 5.29 -6.05
N SER A 86 -9.18 3.99 -6.23
CA SER A 86 -9.74 3.09 -5.21
C SER A 86 -8.71 2.05 -4.78
N VAL A 87 -8.69 1.71 -3.50
CA VAL A 87 -7.88 0.64 -2.90
C VAL A 87 -8.80 -0.49 -2.47
N THR A 88 -8.51 -1.70 -2.93
CA THR A 88 -9.17 -2.92 -2.47
C THR A 88 -8.17 -3.74 -1.68
N LEU A 89 -8.47 -3.96 -0.40
CA LEU A 89 -7.70 -4.81 0.50
C LEU A 89 -8.31 -6.20 0.53
N ASP A 90 -7.46 -7.22 0.45
CA ASP A 90 -7.80 -8.62 0.64
C ASP A 90 -7.06 -9.15 1.88
N ILE A 91 -7.84 -9.48 2.91
CA ILE A 91 -7.37 -9.91 4.22
C ILE A 91 -7.74 -11.37 4.39
N ALA A 92 -6.72 -12.23 4.43
CA ALA A 92 -6.91 -13.66 4.59
C ALA A 92 -7.01 -14.05 6.08
N MET A 93 -7.97 -14.91 6.40
CA MET A 93 -8.07 -15.59 7.69
C MET A 93 -7.27 -16.89 7.65
N LYS A 94 -6.71 -17.33 8.78
CA LYS A 94 -5.91 -18.58 8.87
C LYS A 94 -6.68 -19.87 8.58
N GLY A 95 -8.00 -19.79 8.48
CA GLY A 95 -8.82 -20.96 8.21
C GLY A 95 -10.32 -20.66 8.20
N GLN A 96 -11.07 -21.66 7.72
CA GLN A 96 -12.52 -21.57 7.60
C GLN A 96 -13.20 -21.43 8.97
N SER A 97 -12.71 -22.10 10.02
CA SER A 97 -13.32 -22.00 11.35
C SER A 97 -13.26 -20.59 11.92
N GLN A 98 -12.14 -19.87 11.73
CA GLN A 98 -12.00 -18.48 12.16
C GLN A 98 -12.91 -17.56 11.35
N MET A 99 -12.98 -17.82 10.05
CA MET A 99 -13.86 -17.10 9.14
C MET A 99 -15.35 -17.35 9.42
N ASP A 100 -15.74 -18.52 9.95
CA ASP A 100 -17.13 -18.83 10.31
C ASP A 100 -17.55 -18.20 11.63
N MET A 101 -16.58 -17.95 12.53
CA MET A 101 -16.83 -17.22 13.78
C MET A 101 -17.02 -15.73 13.54
N MET A 102 -16.32 -15.14 12.55
CA MET A 102 -16.43 -13.73 12.22
C MET A 102 -17.59 -13.52 11.23
N THR A 103 -18.69 -12.97 11.71
CA THR A 103 -19.92 -12.74 10.91
C THR A 103 -19.97 -11.34 10.31
N GLY A 104 -19.23 -10.40 10.90
CA GLY A 104 -19.12 -9.02 10.42
C GLY A 104 -17.71 -8.49 10.54
N PHE A 105 -17.32 -7.67 9.56
CA PHE A 105 -16.04 -6.96 9.58
C PHE A 105 -16.17 -5.61 8.88
N THR A 106 -15.69 -4.56 9.52
CA THR A 106 -15.57 -3.23 8.93
C THR A 106 -14.16 -2.69 9.13
N VAL A 107 -13.65 -2.00 8.11
CA VAL A 107 -12.32 -1.38 8.09
C VAL A 107 -12.48 0.07 7.68
N ALA A 108 -12.03 1.01 8.51
CA ALA A 108 -12.22 2.45 8.27
C ALA A 108 -13.68 2.82 7.96
N GLY A 109 -14.64 2.18 8.66
CA GLY A 109 -16.07 2.36 8.44
C GLY A 109 -16.65 1.71 7.19
N HIS A 110 -15.82 1.11 6.32
CA HIS A 110 -16.25 0.40 5.13
C HIS A 110 -16.52 -1.07 5.46
N ALA A 111 -17.68 -1.58 5.06
CA ALA A 111 -18.03 -2.98 5.25
C ALA A 111 -17.18 -3.88 4.35
N ALA A 112 -16.56 -4.89 4.95
CA ALA A 112 -15.87 -5.93 4.21
C ALA A 112 -16.87 -7.00 3.73
N THR A 113 -16.53 -7.66 2.64
CA THR A 113 -17.30 -8.75 2.03
C THR A 113 -16.55 -10.06 2.18
N LYS A 114 -17.26 -11.12 2.58
CA LYS A 114 -16.70 -12.45 2.80
C LYS A 114 -16.71 -13.27 1.51
N SER A 115 -15.57 -13.86 1.15
CA SER A 115 -15.42 -14.82 0.05
C SER A 115 -14.44 -15.93 0.45
N GLY A 116 -14.92 -17.15 0.65
CA GLY A 116 -14.09 -18.24 1.18
C GLY A 116 -13.49 -17.86 2.53
N THR A 117 -12.15 -17.91 2.65
CA THR A 117 -11.37 -17.48 3.82
C THR A 117 -10.89 -16.04 3.77
N HIS A 118 -11.41 -15.23 2.84
CA HIS A 118 -10.97 -13.87 2.58
C HIS A 118 -12.05 -12.85 2.94
N TRP A 119 -11.60 -11.73 3.51
CA TRP A 119 -12.36 -10.50 3.64
C TRP A 119 -11.85 -9.47 2.65
N THR A 120 -12.73 -8.98 1.79
CA THR A 120 -12.40 -7.94 0.81
C THR A 120 -13.10 -6.63 1.17
N VAL A 121 -12.34 -5.55 1.31
CA VAL A 121 -12.87 -4.20 1.58
C VAL A 121 -12.32 -3.21 0.55
N THR A 122 -13.17 -2.32 0.05
CA THR A 122 -12.79 -1.28 -0.91
C THR A 122 -13.02 0.09 -0.28
N LEU A 123 -12.01 0.96 -0.34
CA LEU A 123 -12.03 2.33 0.12
C LEU A 123 -11.34 3.26 -0.90
N PRO A 124 -11.65 4.55 -0.95
CA PRO A 124 -10.94 5.47 -1.83
C PRO A 124 -9.50 5.72 -1.34
N VAL A 125 -8.57 5.95 -2.27
CA VAL A 125 -7.15 6.27 -1.97
C VAL A 125 -7.01 7.49 -1.06
N SER A 126 -7.93 8.46 -1.19
CA SER A 126 -7.98 9.65 -0.35
C SER A 126 -8.22 9.36 1.14
N GLU A 127 -8.80 8.19 1.45
CA GLU A 127 -9.07 7.74 2.82
C GLU A 127 -8.01 6.76 3.33
N TRP A 128 -6.92 6.56 2.58
CA TRP A 128 -5.80 5.78 3.07
C TRP A 128 -5.19 6.44 4.31
N ALA A 129 -5.23 5.76 5.44
CA ALA A 129 -4.76 6.28 6.71
C ALA A 129 -4.41 5.15 7.68
N ALA A 130 -3.65 4.15 7.23
CA ALA A 130 -3.22 3.06 8.11
C ALA A 130 -2.42 3.60 9.33
N PRO A 131 -2.63 3.05 10.54
CA PRO A 131 -3.49 1.92 10.85
C PRO A 131 -4.99 2.26 10.81
N PHE A 132 -5.79 1.36 10.26
CA PHE A 132 -7.23 1.51 10.12
C PHE A 132 -7.95 1.05 11.39
N ALA A 133 -8.88 1.87 11.88
CA ALA A 133 -9.82 1.40 12.89
C ALA A 133 -10.72 0.31 12.30
N THR A 134 -10.89 -0.79 13.04
CA THR A 134 -11.75 -1.90 12.64
C THR A 134 -12.79 -2.24 13.69
N SER A 135 -13.94 -2.73 13.23
CA SER A 135 -14.98 -3.33 14.08
C SER A 135 -15.37 -4.69 13.53
N MET A 136 -15.59 -5.64 14.42
CA MET A 136 -15.81 -7.05 14.10
C MET A 136 -17.09 -7.50 14.80
N VAL A 137 -17.77 -8.49 14.23
CA VAL A 137 -18.85 -9.20 14.90
C VAL A 137 -18.45 -10.67 14.93
N ILE A 138 -18.32 -11.21 16.14
CA ILE A 138 -17.91 -12.58 16.38
C ILE A 138 -19.09 -13.33 17.01
N ASP A 139 -19.53 -14.40 16.36
CA ASP A 139 -20.60 -15.27 16.85
C ASP A 139 -20.11 -16.72 16.94
N VAL A 140 -20.34 -17.35 18.09
CA VAL A 140 -20.16 -18.80 18.26
C VAL A 140 -21.48 -19.40 18.73
N PRO A 141 -22.36 -19.81 17.78
CA PRO A 141 -23.71 -20.29 18.09
C PRO A 141 -23.73 -21.51 19.02
N SER A 142 -22.69 -22.36 18.94
CA SER A 142 -22.60 -23.58 19.76
C SER A 142 -22.52 -23.32 21.27
N ILE A 143 -22.14 -22.11 21.69
CA ILE A 143 -22.07 -21.70 23.09
C ILE A 143 -22.83 -20.41 23.37
N SER A 144 -23.68 -19.95 22.44
CA SER A 144 -24.44 -18.69 22.53
C SER A 144 -23.57 -17.48 22.91
N TRP A 145 -22.37 -17.41 22.34
CA TRP A 145 -21.42 -16.33 22.61
C TRP A 145 -21.37 -15.35 21.43
N HIS A 146 -21.38 -14.07 21.75
CA HIS A 146 -21.40 -12.95 20.83
C HIS A 146 -20.49 -11.83 21.36
N GLU A 147 -19.60 -11.31 20.52
CA GLU A 147 -18.73 -10.18 20.84
C GLU A 147 -18.57 -9.25 19.65
N GLU A 148 -18.35 -7.97 19.95
CA GLU A 148 -18.08 -6.92 18.96
C GLU A 148 -16.74 -6.22 19.24
N PRO A 149 -15.59 -6.91 19.08
CA PRO A 149 -14.30 -6.32 19.39
C PRO A 149 -13.89 -5.27 18.36
N SER A 150 -13.00 -4.37 18.79
CA SER A 150 -12.30 -3.42 17.92
C SER A 150 -10.79 -3.61 18.00
N ALA A 151 -10.11 -3.27 16.91
CA ALA A 151 -8.65 -3.32 16.79
C ALA A 151 -8.17 -2.35 15.72
N ASP A 152 -6.87 -2.04 15.75
CA ASP A 152 -6.21 -1.22 14.74
C ASP A 152 -5.47 -2.12 13.74
N LEU A 153 -5.87 -2.05 12.46
CA LEU A 153 -5.32 -2.84 11.37
C LEU A 153 -4.24 -2.05 10.63
N MET A 154 -2.99 -2.48 10.73
CA MET A 154 -1.90 -1.95 9.95
C MET A 154 -1.71 -2.79 8.68
N VAL A 155 -1.82 -2.16 7.52
CA VAL A 155 -1.50 -2.78 6.24
C VAL A 155 -0.33 -2.03 5.63
N THR A 156 0.75 -2.74 5.35
CA THR A 156 1.94 -2.18 4.73
C THR A 156 2.13 -2.86 3.37
N PRO A 157 1.96 -2.12 2.26
CA PRO A 157 2.30 -2.61 0.94
C PRO A 157 3.78 -3.02 0.88
N ILE A 158 4.02 -4.24 0.45
CA ILE A 158 5.34 -4.71 0.05
C ILE A 158 5.52 -4.22 -1.37
N VAL A 159 6.14 -3.06 -1.50
CA VAL A 159 6.69 -2.65 -2.79
C VAL A 159 7.85 -3.62 -3.04
N PRO A 160 7.81 -4.43 -4.11
CA PRO A 160 8.97 -5.25 -4.45
C PRO A 160 10.18 -4.33 -4.49
N ASP A 161 11.25 -4.69 -3.78
CA ASP A 161 12.54 -4.08 -4.06
C ASP A 161 12.75 -4.21 -5.57
N LYS A 162 13.09 -3.08 -6.21
CA LYS A 162 13.68 -3.10 -7.56
C LYS A 162 14.68 -4.27 -7.55
N PRO A 163 14.63 -5.22 -8.52
CA PRO A 163 15.60 -6.29 -8.57
C PRO A 163 17.00 -5.68 -8.43
N ALA A 164 17.82 -6.28 -7.57
CA ALA A 164 19.14 -5.77 -7.20
C ALA A 164 19.89 -5.24 -8.44
N ASP A 165 20.41 -4.02 -8.30
CA ASP A 165 21.05 -3.21 -9.31
C ASP A 165 21.80 -4.02 -10.37
N THR A 166 21.33 -3.91 -11.61
CA THR A 166 22.24 -3.77 -12.74
C THR A 166 21.81 -2.53 -13.51
N ASN A 167 22.23 -1.38 -12.97
CA ASN A 167 22.22 -0.06 -13.58
C ASN A 167 20.86 0.62 -13.83
N ASP A 168 20.90 1.91 -13.53
CA ASP A 168 20.12 3.02 -14.08
C ASP A 168 18.82 3.44 -13.36
N THR A 169 18.95 4.62 -12.76
CA THR A 169 18.12 5.83 -12.77
C THR A 169 16.79 5.78 -13.54
N ASP A 170 15.78 6.44 -12.93
CA ASP A 170 14.56 7.00 -13.54
C ASP A 170 13.23 6.24 -13.47
N SER A 171 12.59 6.39 -12.31
CA SER A 171 11.21 5.94 -12.05
C SER A 171 10.20 7.10 -11.96
N ASP A 172 10.38 8.16 -12.74
CA ASP A 172 9.40 9.27 -12.85
C ASP A 172 8.84 9.45 -14.27
N ALA A 173 9.18 8.55 -15.19
CA ALA A 173 8.86 8.72 -16.60
C ALA A 173 7.41 8.31 -16.94
N ILE A 174 6.66 9.26 -17.50
CA ILE A 174 5.29 9.12 -18.00
C ILE A 174 5.24 8.20 -19.23
N LEU A 175 6.29 8.24 -20.06
CA LEU A 175 6.45 7.45 -21.28
C LEU A 175 7.92 7.02 -21.41
N SER A 176 8.17 5.74 -21.72
CA SER A 176 9.50 5.25 -22.11
C SER A 176 9.47 4.53 -23.44
N ALA A 177 10.51 4.72 -24.25
CA ALA A 177 10.64 4.06 -25.54
C ALA A 177 12.12 3.83 -25.91
N ASP A 178 12.38 2.69 -26.55
CA ASP A 178 13.65 2.42 -27.22
C ASP A 178 13.61 3.03 -28.63
N VAL A 179 14.49 4.00 -28.88
CA VAL A 179 14.59 4.70 -30.16
C VAL A 179 15.86 4.28 -30.89
N PRO A 180 15.78 3.82 -32.15
CA PRO A 180 16.97 3.46 -32.92
C PRO A 180 17.82 4.71 -33.17
N MET A 181 19.14 4.55 -33.03
CA MET A 181 20.13 5.58 -33.30
C MET A 181 21.26 5.04 -34.18
N ALA A 182 21.83 5.95 -34.97
CA ALA A 182 23.01 5.68 -35.78
C ALA A 182 24.20 6.44 -35.20
N ALA A 183 25.30 5.74 -34.96
CA ALA A 183 26.55 6.33 -34.49
C ALA A 183 27.50 6.58 -35.68
N SER A 184 28.18 7.73 -35.70
CA SER A 184 29.19 8.07 -36.70
C SER A 184 30.60 7.68 -36.25
N ASP A 185 31.59 7.81 -37.14
CA ASP A 185 33.02 7.71 -36.80
C ASP A 185 33.42 6.41 -36.07
N SER A 186 32.78 5.31 -36.44
CA SER A 186 32.97 3.97 -35.86
C SER A 186 32.57 3.84 -34.38
N MET A 187 31.75 4.76 -33.87
CA MET A 187 31.22 4.73 -32.50
C MET A 187 30.14 3.65 -32.29
N ASP A 188 29.60 3.09 -33.37
CA ASP A 188 28.65 1.97 -33.37
C ASP A 188 29.23 0.68 -32.76
N ARG A 189 30.55 0.60 -32.62
CA ARG A 189 31.24 -0.50 -31.95
C ARG A 189 31.23 -0.38 -30.42
N PHE A 190 30.98 0.82 -29.90
CA PHE A 190 31.00 1.10 -28.46
C PHE A 190 29.59 1.20 -27.88
N PHE A 191 28.63 1.77 -28.61
CA PHE A 191 27.28 2.01 -28.12
C PHE A 191 26.24 1.05 -28.70
N ASN A 192 25.19 0.76 -27.93
CA ASN A 192 24.02 0.05 -28.42
C ASN A 192 23.35 0.88 -29.54
N PRO A 193 22.75 0.22 -30.56
CA PRO A 193 22.09 0.91 -31.67
C PRO A 193 20.74 1.54 -31.28
N THR A 194 20.40 1.53 -30.00
CA THR A 194 19.14 2.04 -29.45
C THR A 194 19.44 2.87 -28.21
N ALA A 195 18.82 4.04 -28.12
CA ALA A 195 18.79 4.86 -26.91
C ALA A 195 17.46 4.66 -26.19
N LYS A 196 17.46 4.75 -24.87
CA LYS A 196 16.22 4.84 -24.11
C LYS A 196 15.87 6.30 -23.89
N LEU A 197 14.64 6.66 -24.23
CA LEU A 197 14.05 7.96 -23.88
C LEU A 197 13.03 7.75 -22.78
N ALA A 198 13.06 8.59 -21.76
CA ALA A 198 12.16 8.54 -20.63
C ALA A 198 11.62 9.97 -20.35
N VAL A 199 10.35 10.22 -20.69
CA VAL A 199 9.74 11.56 -20.56
C VAL A 199 9.17 11.75 -19.15
N LYS A 200 9.64 12.75 -18.42
CA LYS A 200 9.23 13.10 -17.05
C LYS A 200 8.59 14.49 -16.99
N GLY A 201 7.37 14.61 -17.50
CA GLY A 201 6.70 15.91 -17.61
C GLY A 201 7.40 16.81 -18.64
N ASP A 202 8.04 17.88 -18.18
CA ASP A 202 8.73 18.86 -19.04
C ASP A 202 10.19 18.45 -19.38
N THR A 203 10.74 17.44 -18.71
CA THR A 203 12.11 16.94 -18.95
C THR A 203 12.07 15.56 -19.62
N THR A 204 13.13 15.22 -20.36
CA THR A 204 13.30 13.89 -20.97
C THR A 204 14.70 13.39 -20.67
N ASP A 205 14.78 12.25 -20.01
CA ASP A 205 16.05 11.57 -19.80
C ASP A 205 16.38 10.72 -21.02
N VAL A 206 17.64 10.78 -21.41
CA VAL A 206 18.18 10.06 -22.57
C VAL A 206 19.30 9.16 -22.07
N THR A 207 19.04 7.87 -22.04
CA THR A 207 20.04 6.88 -21.64
C THR A 207 20.71 6.29 -22.89
N LEU A 208 22.02 6.46 -22.97
CA LEU A 208 22.88 5.81 -23.96
C LEU A 208 23.65 4.68 -23.30
N SER A 209 23.45 3.46 -23.78
CA SER A 209 24.12 2.30 -23.22
C SER A 209 25.31 1.90 -24.09
N PHE A 210 26.43 1.59 -23.45
CA PHE A 210 27.55 0.93 -24.11
C PHE A 210 27.23 -0.55 -24.35
N LYS A 211 27.89 -1.15 -25.35
CA LYS A 211 27.82 -2.59 -25.58
C LYS A 211 28.56 -3.33 -24.48
N ASP A 212 28.04 -4.49 -24.08
CA ASP A 212 28.71 -5.34 -23.09
C ASP A 212 30.13 -5.73 -23.51
N SER A 213 30.39 -5.81 -24.82
CA SER A 213 31.72 -6.13 -25.39
C SER A 213 32.80 -5.09 -25.07
N VAL A 214 32.43 -3.88 -24.65
CA VAL A 214 33.37 -2.80 -24.30
C VAL A 214 33.39 -2.48 -22.80
N SER A 215 32.73 -3.29 -21.96
CA SER A 215 32.64 -3.05 -20.51
C SER A 215 34.01 -2.94 -19.82
N ASN A 216 35.02 -3.69 -20.29
CA ASN A 216 36.39 -3.61 -19.78
C ASN A 216 37.14 -2.32 -20.19
N MET A 217 36.63 -1.57 -21.15
CA MET A 217 37.18 -0.31 -21.63
C MET A 217 36.47 0.91 -21.02
N LEU A 218 35.32 0.73 -20.35
CA LEU A 218 34.56 1.83 -19.73
C LEU A 218 35.39 2.60 -18.69
N SER A 219 36.25 1.91 -17.95
CA SER A 219 37.16 2.55 -17.00
C SER A 219 38.26 3.40 -17.65
N MET A 220 38.40 3.33 -18.98
CA MET A 220 39.35 4.11 -19.77
C MET A 220 38.71 5.32 -20.44
N ILE A 221 37.38 5.50 -20.33
CA ILE A 221 36.67 6.67 -20.83
C ILE A 221 36.63 7.67 -19.67
N PRO A 222 37.48 8.71 -19.67
CA PRO A 222 37.58 9.62 -18.54
C PRO A 222 36.35 10.52 -18.42
N GLU A 223 35.71 10.82 -19.55
CA GLU A 223 34.67 11.84 -19.64
C GLU A 223 33.89 11.67 -20.97
N VAL A 224 32.57 11.89 -20.94
CA VAL A 224 31.71 11.86 -22.13
C VAL A 224 30.91 13.16 -22.15
N THR A 225 31.16 14.00 -23.15
CA THR A 225 30.40 15.24 -23.35
C THR A 225 29.32 15.01 -24.40
N PHE A 226 28.08 15.35 -24.06
CA PHE A 226 26.92 15.31 -24.95
C PHE A 226 26.36 16.72 -25.14
N ASP A 227 26.37 17.21 -26.38
CA ASP A 227 25.91 18.57 -26.75
C ASP A 227 26.52 19.71 -25.89
N GLY A 228 27.79 19.55 -25.52
CA GLY A 228 28.51 20.52 -24.68
C GLY A 228 28.21 20.43 -23.18
N ILE A 229 27.40 19.46 -22.77
CA ILE A 229 27.13 19.11 -21.37
C ILE A 229 27.97 17.87 -21.05
N THR A 230 28.72 17.93 -19.96
CA THR A 230 29.61 16.85 -19.56
C THR A 230 29.14 16.15 -18.31
#